data_AF-A0A9E3VSR9-F1
#
_entry.id   AF-A0A9E3VSR9-F1
#
_cell.length_a   1.000
_cell.length_b   1.000
_cell.length_c   1.000
_cell.angle_alpha   90.00
_cell.angle_beta   90.00
_cell.angle_gamma   90.00
#
_symmetry.space_group_name_H-M   'P 1'
#
loop_
_entity.id
_entity.type
_entity.pdbx_description
1 polymer ?
#
loop_
_entity_poly.entity_id
_entity_poly.type
_entity_poly.pdbx_seq_one_letter_code
_entity_poly.pdbx_strand_id
1 'polypeptide(L)'
;MNARTKLIWGISLALALAVVPAGASITFSAAGSGALSNLSASAEFEISGSNLIITLTNTATSPALEPADILTAFFFSLNGVTLTPVSAVLGGSSVVLYDDAPVGGVVGGEWAYESGIAAPGGADQGISSTGLSGLFGASSDYFPGDNLDGEANVGGMAYGIVPASGTTGGNTPVTGPNPFIQDSVIFTLSFTGDLSLDDISDVSFQYGTSPSEPNLSVVPEPASLSLLGIGIAFMAVRRGMKKRSTM
;
A
#
# COMPACT_ATOMS: atom_id res chain seq x y z
N MET A 1 -64.47 -11.41 38.64
CA MET A 1 -64.16 -11.24 37.20
C MET A 1 -62.67 -10.95 37.11
N ASN A 2 -61.88 -11.93 36.67
CA ASN A 2 -60.44 -12.01 36.92
C ASN A 2 -59.64 -11.29 35.82
N ALA A 3 -58.91 -10.22 36.17
CA ALA A 3 -57.93 -9.59 35.27
C ALA A 3 -56.54 -10.21 35.51
N ARG A 4 -56.02 -10.89 34.50
CA ARG A 4 -54.73 -11.59 34.51
C ARG A 4 -53.58 -10.62 34.19
N THR A 5 -52.69 -10.41 35.15
CA THR A 5 -51.39 -9.76 34.96
C THR A 5 -50.48 -10.65 34.11
N LYS A 6 -50.02 -10.16 32.95
CA LYS A 6 -48.98 -10.81 32.14
C LYS A 6 -47.65 -10.11 32.37
N LEU A 7 -46.74 -10.80 33.04
CA LEU A 7 -45.35 -10.40 33.24
C LEU A 7 -44.54 -10.92 32.03
N ILE A 8 -44.01 -10.02 31.21
CA ILE A 8 -43.15 -10.37 30.07
C ILE A 8 -41.70 -10.23 30.53
N TRP A 9 -40.98 -11.35 30.60
CA TRP A 9 -39.54 -11.39 30.84
C TRP A 9 -38.80 -11.07 29.53
N GLY A 10 -38.11 -9.94 29.49
CA GLY A 10 -37.18 -9.60 28.41
C GLY A 10 -35.83 -10.28 28.67
N ILE A 11 -35.43 -11.17 27.76
CA ILE A 11 -34.07 -11.73 27.73
C ILE A 11 -33.19 -10.73 26.98
N SER A 12 -32.29 -10.05 27.69
CA SER A 12 -31.23 -9.23 27.08
C SER A 12 -30.09 -10.14 26.63
N LEU A 13 -29.96 -10.34 25.32
CA LEU A 13 -28.81 -11.00 24.71
C LEU A 13 -27.65 -9.99 24.67
N ALA A 14 -26.69 -10.12 25.58
CA ALA A 14 -25.47 -9.33 25.57
C ALA A 14 -24.55 -9.85 24.43
N LEU A 15 -24.40 -9.04 23.39
CA LEU A 15 -23.47 -9.28 22.28
C LEU A 15 -22.05 -8.96 22.77
N ALA A 16 -21.26 -9.98 23.08
CA ALA A 16 -19.84 -9.81 23.39
C ALA A 16 -19.08 -9.56 22.07
N LEU A 17 -18.68 -8.32 21.83
CA LEU A 17 -17.71 -7.98 20.80
C LEU A 17 -16.34 -8.51 21.22
N ALA A 18 -15.81 -9.49 20.48
CA ALA A 18 -14.42 -9.88 20.60
C ALA A 18 -13.55 -8.73 20.06
N VAL A 19 -12.85 -8.03 20.94
CA VAL A 19 -11.78 -7.12 20.55
C VAL A 19 -10.59 -8.01 20.16
N VAL A 20 -10.39 -8.20 18.86
CA VAL A 20 -9.13 -8.78 18.37
C VAL A 20 -8.06 -7.71 18.62
N PRO A 21 -6.93 -8.03 19.29
CA PRO A 21 -5.84 -7.08 19.40
C PRO A 21 -5.37 -6.75 17.99
N ALA A 22 -5.52 -5.48 17.58
CA ALA A 22 -4.90 -5.00 16.36
C ALA A 22 -3.39 -5.09 16.54
N GLY A 23 -2.70 -5.73 15.59
CA GLY A 23 -1.25 -5.60 15.48
C GLY A 23 -0.89 -4.12 15.32
N ALA A 24 0.30 -3.73 15.78
CA ALA A 24 0.80 -2.40 15.42
C ALA A 24 1.00 -2.38 13.90
N SER A 25 0.44 -1.36 13.23
CA SER A 25 0.72 -1.08 11.83
C SER A 25 1.16 0.38 11.66
N ILE A 26 1.97 0.62 10.63
CA ILE A 26 2.35 1.97 10.18
C ILE A 26 2.00 2.09 8.70
N THR A 27 1.44 3.24 8.31
CA THR A 27 1.07 3.50 6.93
C THR A 27 1.87 4.66 6.39
N PHE A 28 2.49 4.44 5.24
CA PHE A 28 3.12 5.46 4.44
C PHE A 28 2.25 5.76 3.23
N SER A 29 2.15 7.03 2.84
CA SER A 29 1.34 7.44 1.70
C SER A 29 2.01 8.58 0.96
N ALA A 30 1.86 8.59 -0.36
CA ALA A 30 2.32 9.67 -1.20
C ALA A 30 1.28 9.98 -2.28
N ALA A 31 1.30 11.22 -2.75
CA ALA A 31 0.49 11.68 -3.87
C ALA A 31 1.32 12.60 -4.77
N GLY A 32 1.01 12.57 -6.06
CA GLY A 32 1.68 13.36 -7.08
C GLY A 32 0.85 13.45 -8.35
N SER A 33 1.51 13.83 -9.44
CA SER A 33 0.86 13.99 -10.73
C SER A 33 1.62 13.21 -11.79
N GLY A 34 0.89 12.40 -12.55
CA GLY A 34 1.34 11.82 -13.82
C GLY A 34 1.14 12.83 -14.95
N ALA A 35 1.41 12.42 -16.19
CA ALA A 35 1.18 13.31 -17.32
C ALA A 35 -0.32 13.44 -17.65
N LEU A 36 -1.10 12.38 -17.44
CA LEU A 36 -2.54 12.35 -17.72
C LEU A 36 -3.44 12.12 -16.50
N SER A 37 -2.90 11.68 -15.35
CA SER A 37 -3.69 11.34 -14.17
C SER A 37 -3.07 11.85 -12.86
N ASN A 38 -3.84 11.82 -11.77
CA ASN A 38 -3.28 11.98 -10.43
C ASN A 38 -2.78 10.63 -9.92
N LEU A 39 -1.58 10.62 -9.34
CA LEU A 39 -0.97 9.42 -8.79
C LEU A 39 -1.09 9.46 -7.27
N SER A 40 -1.46 8.35 -6.64
CA SER A 40 -1.42 8.23 -5.19
C SER A 40 -1.31 6.77 -4.79
N ALA A 41 -0.47 6.49 -3.80
CA ALA A 41 -0.28 5.15 -3.30
C ALA A 41 -0.08 5.15 -1.78
N SER A 42 -0.36 4.01 -1.17
CA SER A 42 -0.04 3.73 0.23
C SER A 42 0.60 2.35 0.40
N ALA A 43 1.49 2.25 1.37
CA ALA A 43 2.03 0.99 1.88
C ALA A 43 1.75 0.93 3.38
N GLU A 44 0.97 -0.05 3.82
CA GLU A 44 0.77 -0.36 5.23
C GLU A 44 1.66 -1.54 5.62
N PHE A 45 2.46 -1.36 6.66
CA PHE A 45 3.34 -2.37 7.22
C PHE A 45 2.77 -2.86 8.56
N GLU A 46 2.65 -4.16 8.71
CA GLU A 46 2.21 -4.84 9.93
C GLU A 46 3.20 -5.95 10.29
N ILE A 47 3.48 -6.11 11.59
CA ILE A 47 4.27 -7.24 12.09
C ILE A 47 3.32 -8.25 12.73
N SER A 48 3.36 -9.49 12.23
CA SER A 48 2.60 -10.61 12.77
C SER A 48 3.50 -11.83 12.94
N GLY A 49 3.89 -12.11 14.19
CA GLY A 49 4.87 -13.15 14.49
C GLY A 49 6.24 -12.82 13.88
N SER A 50 6.75 -13.71 13.03
CA SER A 50 8.01 -13.52 12.28
C SER A 50 7.78 -13.05 10.83
N ASN A 51 6.61 -12.46 10.56
CA ASN A 51 6.25 -11.97 9.24
C ASN A 51 6.07 -10.44 9.27
N LEU A 52 6.65 -9.80 8.27
CA LEU A 52 6.32 -8.44 7.84
C LEU A 52 5.28 -8.56 6.74
N ILE A 53 4.09 -8.04 6.99
CA ILE A 53 2.98 -8.00 6.06
C ILE A 53 2.93 -6.58 5.50
N ILE A 54 2.92 -6.46 4.17
CA ILE A 54 2.90 -5.18 3.47
C ILE A 54 1.69 -5.15 2.54
N THR A 55 0.75 -4.23 2.80
CA THR A 55 -0.38 -3.98 1.91
C THR A 55 -0.07 -2.77 1.04
N LEU A 56 0.21 -3.01 -0.24
CA LEU A 56 0.47 -1.98 -1.24
C LEU A 56 -0.83 -1.67 -1.98
N THR A 57 -1.23 -0.39 -2.00
CA THR A 57 -2.49 0.05 -2.60
C THR A 57 -2.24 1.24 -3.53
N ASN A 58 -2.86 1.23 -4.71
CA ASN A 58 -2.97 2.41 -5.56
C ASN A 58 -4.23 3.19 -5.16
N THR A 59 -4.03 4.25 -4.39
CA THR A 59 -5.09 5.06 -3.78
C THR A 59 -5.56 6.22 -4.66
N ALA A 60 -5.08 6.30 -5.91
CA ALA A 60 -5.57 7.29 -6.85
C ALA A 60 -7.08 7.14 -7.09
N THR A 61 -7.74 8.26 -7.39
CA THR A 61 -9.20 8.28 -7.62
C THR A 61 -9.56 8.29 -9.10
N SER A 62 -8.64 8.75 -9.95
CA SER A 62 -8.74 8.70 -11.42
C SER A 62 -8.28 7.34 -11.94
N PRO A 63 -8.86 6.83 -13.05
CA PRO A 63 -8.37 5.61 -13.69
C PRO A 63 -6.96 5.83 -14.23
N ALA A 64 -6.19 4.75 -14.35
CA ALA A 64 -4.91 4.78 -15.04
C ALA A 64 -5.13 4.94 -16.56
N LEU A 65 -4.50 5.94 -17.17
CA LEU A 65 -4.71 6.32 -18.57
C LEU A 65 -3.51 5.98 -19.47
N GLU A 66 -2.33 5.84 -18.89
CA GLU A 66 -1.10 5.49 -19.58
C GLU A 66 -0.17 4.61 -18.72
N PRO A 67 0.86 3.97 -19.29
CA PRO A 67 1.75 3.09 -18.53
C PRO A 67 2.43 3.74 -17.31
N ALA A 68 2.73 5.03 -17.39
CA ALA A 68 3.31 5.79 -16.29
C ALA A 68 2.32 6.05 -15.13
N ASP A 69 1.05 5.62 -15.25
CA ASP A 69 0.04 5.67 -14.18
C ASP A 69 -0.09 4.34 -13.41
N ILE A 70 0.63 3.29 -13.82
CA ILE A 70 0.57 1.96 -13.20
C ILE A 70 1.59 1.91 -12.05
N LEU A 71 1.16 1.54 -10.84
CA LEU A 71 2.04 1.35 -9.69
C LEU A 71 2.71 -0.02 -9.80
N THR A 72 4.02 -0.04 -10.01
CA THR A 72 4.75 -1.27 -10.36
C THR A 72 5.81 -1.66 -9.34
N ALA A 73 6.26 -0.71 -8.51
CA ALA A 73 7.16 -1.04 -7.42
C ALA A 73 6.96 -0.12 -6.22
N PHE A 74 7.48 -0.57 -5.08
CA PHE A 74 7.71 0.29 -3.93
C PHE A 74 9.07 -0.04 -3.32
N PHE A 75 9.67 0.97 -2.72
CA PHE A 75 11.00 0.91 -2.13
C PHE A 75 10.94 1.37 -0.70
N PHE A 76 11.83 0.84 0.13
CA PHE A 76 12.00 1.21 1.52
C PHE A 76 13.40 0.84 1.99
N SER A 77 13.83 1.42 3.10
CA SER A 77 15.04 1.02 3.79
C SER A 77 14.70 0.22 5.02
N LEU A 78 15.49 -0.81 5.30
CA LEU A 78 15.39 -1.56 6.55
C LEU A 78 16.74 -2.17 6.94
N ASN A 79 17.18 -1.93 8.17
CA ASN A 79 18.49 -2.35 8.66
C ASN A 79 18.38 -3.50 9.67
N GLY A 80 19.40 -4.35 9.71
CA GLY A 80 19.58 -5.33 10.78
C GLY A 80 18.67 -6.56 10.70
N VAL A 81 17.92 -6.73 9.62
CA VAL A 81 17.07 -7.89 9.38
C VAL A 81 17.26 -8.42 7.96
N THR A 82 17.04 -9.71 7.80
CA THR A 82 16.95 -10.36 6.48
C THR A 82 15.51 -10.75 6.25
N LEU A 83 14.93 -10.25 5.14
CA LEU A 83 13.59 -10.61 4.71
C LEU A 83 13.67 -11.72 3.65
N THR A 84 12.64 -12.57 3.60
CA THR A 84 12.50 -13.63 2.60
C THR A 84 11.05 -13.66 2.11
N PRO A 85 10.80 -13.65 0.79
CA PRO A 85 9.45 -13.74 0.23
C PRO A 85 8.70 -15.00 0.67
N VAL A 86 7.48 -14.83 1.17
CA VAL A 86 6.59 -15.93 1.58
C VAL A 86 5.38 -16.02 0.67
N SER A 87 4.71 -14.91 0.40
CA SER A 87 3.55 -14.87 -0.50
C SER A 87 3.25 -13.48 -1.03
N ALA A 88 2.69 -13.39 -2.23
CA ALA A 88 1.99 -12.21 -2.70
C ALA A 88 0.58 -12.61 -3.15
N VAL A 89 -0.43 -11.96 -2.61
CA VAL A 89 -1.84 -12.25 -2.90
C VAL A 89 -2.63 -10.96 -3.13
N LEU A 90 -3.70 -11.06 -3.91
CA LEU A 90 -4.67 -9.98 -4.07
C LEU A 90 -5.21 -9.52 -2.71
N GLY A 91 -5.37 -8.21 -2.55
CA GLY A 91 -6.12 -7.65 -1.43
C GLY A 91 -7.59 -8.08 -1.45
N GLY A 92 -8.29 -7.93 -0.31
CA GLY A 92 -9.62 -8.50 -0.12
C GLY A 92 -10.71 -8.05 -1.11
N SER A 93 -10.59 -6.83 -1.67
CA SER A 93 -11.46 -6.27 -2.72
C SER A 93 -10.84 -6.28 -4.11
N SER A 94 -9.58 -6.72 -4.23
CA SER A 94 -8.80 -6.63 -5.46
C SER A 94 -9.19 -7.71 -6.46
N VAL A 95 -9.07 -7.39 -7.74
CA VAL A 95 -9.30 -8.33 -8.85
C VAL A 95 -8.22 -8.18 -9.90
N VAL A 96 -8.04 -9.19 -10.74
CA VAL A 96 -7.23 -9.08 -11.95
C VAL A 96 -8.12 -8.60 -13.10
N LEU A 97 -7.69 -7.56 -13.79
CA LEU A 97 -8.28 -7.07 -15.02
C LEU A 97 -7.58 -7.73 -16.20
N TYR A 98 -8.34 -8.03 -17.26
CA TYR A 98 -7.84 -8.53 -18.55
C TYR A 98 -7.19 -9.92 -18.54
N ASP A 99 -7.32 -10.65 -17.45
CA ASP A 99 -6.93 -12.06 -17.34
C ASP A 99 -7.88 -12.78 -16.37
N ASP A 100 -7.80 -14.10 -16.32
CA ASP A 100 -8.58 -14.92 -15.41
C ASP A 100 -8.11 -14.72 -13.96
N ALA A 101 -9.05 -14.86 -13.02
CA ALA A 101 -8.73 -14.74 -11.60
C ALA A 101 -7.76 -15.87 -11.18
N PRO A 102 -6.59 -15.55 -10.61
CA PRO A 102 -5.64 -16.58 -10.19
C PRO A 102 -6.21 -17.39 -9.02
N VAL A 103 -5.85 -18.66 -8.96
CA VAL A 103 -6.32 -19.58 -7.91
C VAL A 103 -5.87 -19.05 -6.54
N GLY A 104 -6.84 -18.83 -5.64
CA GLY A 104 -6.56 -18.30 -4.31
C GLY A 104 -6.08 -16.85 -4.28
N GLY A 105 -6.15 -16.12 -5.41
CA GLY A 105 -5.65 -14.75 -5.51
C GLY A 105 -4.13 -14.64 -5.50
N VAL A 106 -3.40 -15.73 -5.75
CA VAL A 106 -1.93 -15.75 -5.70
C VAL A 106 -1.36 -15.07 -6.94
N VAL A 107 -0.57 -14.02 -6.74
CA VAL A 107 0.10 -13.24 -7.80
C VAL A 107 1.62 -13.23 -7.64
N GLY A 108 2.16 -14.11 -6.78
CA GLY A 108 3.58 -14.12 -6.42
C GLY A 108 4.53 -14.32 -7.59
N GLY A 109 4.16 -15.09 -8.61
CA GLY A 109 5.01 -15.29 -9.79
C GLY A 109 5.29 -14.01 -10.58
N GLU A 110 4.49 -12.97 -10.35
CA GLU A 110 4.55 -11.69 -11.07
C GLU A 110 5.27 -10.59 -10.27
N TRP A 111 5.73 -10.90 -9.06
CA TRP A 111 6.39 -9.95 -8.18
C TRP A 111 7.70 -10.51 -7.64
N ALA A 112 8.71 -9.66 -7.59
CA ALA A 112 10.01 -9.98 -7.02
C ALA A 112 10.33 -9.04 -5.87
N TYR A 113 11.04 -9.58 -4.88
CA TYR A 113 11.71 -8.82 -3.83
C TYR A 113 13.22 -8.81 -4.09
N GLU A 114 13.85 -7.69 -3.77
CA GLU A 114 15.30 -7.55 -3.84
C GLU A 114 15.81 -6.70 -2.67
N SER A 115 17.00 -7.05 -2.18
CA SER A 115 17.69 -6.37 -1.08
C SER A 115 19.10 -5.93 -1.47
N GLY A 116 19.64 -4.94 -0.78
CA GLY A 116 20.97 -4.38 -1.09
C GLY A 116 21.00 -3.62 -2.42
N ILE A 117 19.84 -3.13 -2.86
CA ILE A 117 19.70 -2.33 -4.08
C ILE A 117 20.05 -0.86 -3.83
N ALA A 118 20.29 -0.12 -4.90
CA ALA A 118 20.43 1.33 -4.86
C ALA A 118 19.19 1.97 -5.48
N ALA A 119 18.07 1.95 -4.74
CA ALA A 119 16.79 2.45 -5.23
C ALA A 119 16.64 3.98 -5.04
N PRO A 120 15.64 4.61 -5.68
CA PRO A 120 15.31 6.02 -5.45
C PRO A 120 15.17 6.35 -3.95
N GLY A 121 15.58 7.56 -3.57
CA GLY A 121 15.56 7.99 -2.17
C GLY A 121 16.63 7.38 -1.27
N GLY A 122 17.50 6.51 -1.81
CA GLY A 122 18.52 5.81 -1.03
C GLY A 122 18.04 4.52 -0.37
N ALA A 123 16.82 4.07 -0.74
CA ALA A 123 16.26 2.81 -0.29
C ALA A 123 17.13 1.61 -0.70
N ASP A 124 17.19 0.61 0.18
CA ASP A 124 17.99 -0.61 0.00
C ASP A 124 17.17 -1.89 -0.13
N GLN A 125 15.84 -1.80 0.02
CA GLN A 125 14.88 -2.86 -0.24
C GLN A 125 13.88 -2.43 -1.32
N GLY A 126 13.34 -3.40 -2.05
CA GLY A 126 12.24 -3.14 -2.98
C GLY A 126 11.42 -4.36 -3.31
N ILE A 127 10.19 -4.11 -3.72
CA ILE A 127 9.30 -5.10 -4.33
C ILE A 127 8.79 -4.52 -5.64
N SER A 128 8.86 -5.29 -6.72
CA SER A 128 8.52 -4.83 -8.06
C SER A 128 7.88 -5.91 -8.91
N SER A 129 6.94 -5.53 -9.78
CA SER A 129 6.42 -6.36 -10.87
C SER A 129 7.19 -6.18 -12.18
N THR A 130 8.14 -5.24 -12.23
CA THR A 130 8.96 -4.95 -13.41
C THR A 130 10.46 -5.03 -13.11
N GLY A 131 11.28 -5.20 -14.14
CA GLY A 131 12.75 -5.26 -13.98
C GLY A 131 13.42 -3.93 -13.63
N LEU A 132 12.73 -2.78 -13.81
CA LEU A 132 13.24 -1.42 -13.56
C LEU A 132 14.70 -1.21 -14.00
N SER A 133 14.99 -1.50 -15.28
CA SER A 133 16.33 -1.40 -15.87
C SER A 133 17.38 -2.31 -15.22
N GLY A 134 16.97 -3.50 -14.78
CA GLY A 134 17.83 -4.53 -14.20
C GLY A 134 18.04 -4.41 -12.69
N LEU A 135 17.28 -3.54 -12.03
CA LEU A 135 17.22 -3.49 -10.56
C LEU A 135 16.57 -4.76 -10.01
N PHE A 136 15.63 -5.34 -10.76
CA PHE A 136 15.05 -6.65 -10.53
C PHE A 136 15.27 -7.53 -11.77
N GLY A 137 15.45 -8.83 -11.59
CA GLY A 137 15.70 -9.74 -12.71
C GLY A 137 15.89 -11.19 -12.29
N ALA A 138 16.69 -11.93 -13.05
CA ALA A 138 16.85 -13.38 -12.88
C ALA A 138 17.51 -13.80 -11.55
N SER A 139 18.17 -12.87 -10.86
CA SER A 139 18.76 -13.09 -9.54
C SER A 139 17.86 -12.71 -8.37
N SER A 140 16.69 -12.11 -8.64
CA SER A 140 15.79 -11.64 -7.60
C SER A 140 15.02 -12.76 -6.93
N ASP A 141 14.64 -12.54 -5.68
CA ASP A 141 13.82 -13.48 -4.94
C ASP A 141 12.35 -13.28 -5.31
N TYR A 142 11.84 -14.16 -6.17
CA TYR A 142 10.43 -14.16 -6.56
C TYR A 142 9.54 -14.57 -5.39
N PHE A 143 8.37 -13.96 -5.29
CA PHE A 143 7.34 -14.49 -4.41
C PHE A 143 6.86 -15.85 -4.94
N PRO A 144 6.55 -16.82 -4.06
CA PRO A 144 6.02 -18.10 -4.50
C PRO A 144 4.70 -17.94 -5.27
N GLY A 145 4.58 -18.59 -6.42
CA GLY A 145 3.39 -18.58 -7.27
C GLY A 145 3.67 -19.09 -8.68
N ASP A 146 2.62 -19.37 -9.43
CA ASP A 146 2.72 -19.66 -10.87
C ASP A 146 3.03 -18.37 -11.63
N ASN A 147 3.76 -18.49 -12.75
CA ASN A 147 3.88 -17.42 -13.73
C ASN A 147 2.58 -17.36 -14.54
N LEU A 148 1.89 -16.22 -14.45
CA LEU A 148 0.54 -15.99 -14.97
C LEU A 148 0.57 -15.38 -16.38
N ASP A 149 1.52 -14.49 -16.70
CA ASP A 149 1.59 -13.83 -18.03
C ASP A 149 2.60 -14.49 -18.99
N GLY A 150 3.32 -15.51 -18.51
CA GLY A 150 4.27 -16.30 -19.31
C GLY A 150 5.60 -15.58 -19.62
N GLU A 151 5.74 -14.30 -19.24
CA GLU A 151 7.02 -13.61 -19.27
C GLU A 151 7.95 -14.22 -18.23
N ALA A 152 9.14 -14.65 -18.66
CA ALA A 152 10.14 -15.10 -17.71
C ALA A 152 10.70 -13.87 -16.99
N ASN A 153 10.62 -13.86 -15.66
CA ASN A 153 11.01 -12.76 -14.77
C ASN A 153 10.02 -11.59 -14.76
N VAL A 154 10.21 -10.65 -13.83
CA VAL A 154 9.52 -9.36 -13.80
C VAL A 154 9.88 -8.54 -15.05
N GLY A 155 9.07 -8.63 -16.11
CA GLY A 155 9.45 -8.26 -17.48
C GLY A 155 8.74 -7.04 -18.07
N GLY A 156 7.64 -6.59 -17.46
CA GLY A 156 6.79 -5.56 -18.04
C GLY A 156 5.79 -5.00 -17.05
N MET A 157 4.86 -4.17 -17.53
CA MET A 157 3.84 -3.51 -16.70
C MET A 157 2.71 -4.45 -16.25
N ALA A 158 2.69 -5.69 -16.76
CA ALA A 158 1.72 -6.71 -16.39
C ALA A 158 1.72 -6.92 -14.87
N TYR A 159 0.53 -7.16 -14.33
CA TYR A 159 0.27 -7.33 -12.91
C TYR A 159 0.68 -6.15 -12.01
N GLY A 160 1.05 -5.01 -12.59
CA GLY A 160 1.11 -3.74 -11.87
C GLY A 160 -0.26 -3.34 -11.33
N ILE A 161 -0.25 -2.47 -10.32
CA ILE A 161 -1.44 -2.07 -9.56
C ILE A 161 -2.07 -0.82 -10.18
N VAL A 162 -3.31 -0.96 -10.64
CA VAL A 162 -4.16 0.15 -11.08
C VAL A 162 -5.07 0.61 -9.94
N PRO A 163 -5.55 1.85 -9.98
CA PRO A 163 -6.45 2.36 -8.94
C PRO A 163 -7.77 1.58 -8.93
N ALA A 164 -8.55 1.70 -7.85
CA ALA A 164 -9.87 1.05 -7.75
C ALA A 164 -10.85 1.47 -8.87
N SER A 165 -10.63 2.61 -9.52
CA SER A 165 -11.38 3.06 -10.71
C SER A 165 -10.98 2.36 -12.02
N GLY A 166 -9.93 1.52 -11.98
CA GLY A 166 -9.45 0.71 -13.10
C GLY A 166 -8.70 1.53 -14.15
N THR A 167 -8.89 1.18 -15.42
CA THR A 167 -8.16 1.76 -16.57
C THR A 167 -9.09 2.40 -17.61
N THR A 168 -10.36 2.65 -17.23
CA THR A 168 -11.38 3.14 -18.17
C THR A 168 -10.94 4.46 -18.82
N GLY A 169 -10.90 4.48 -20.15
CA GLY A 169 -10.50 5.66 -20.93
C GLY A 169 -9.01 5.77 -21.20
N GLY A 170 -8.20 4.80 -20.74
CA GLY A 170 -6.78 4.76 -21.02
C GLY A 170 -6.41 4.33 -22.43
N ASN A 171 -5.12 4.42 -22.73
CA ASN A 171 -4.56 3.99 -24.01
C ASN A 171 -4.42 2.46 -24.12
N THR A 172 -4.16 1.95 -25.32
CA THR A 172 -4.14 0.50 -25.60
C THR A 172 -3.25 -0.32 -24.64
N PRO A 173 -2.04 0.13 -24.26
CA PRO A 173 -1.24 -0.57 -23.25
C PRO A 173 -1.94 -0.80 -21.90
N VAL A 174 -2.85 0.09 -21.46
CA VAL A 174 -3.56 -0.02 -20.18
C VAL A 174 -5.00 -0.54 -20.30
N THR A 175 -5.56 -0.64 -21.52
CA THR A 175 -6.93 -1.14 -21.77
C THR A 175 -6.97 -2.35 -22.71
N GLY A 176 -6.07 -3.31 -22.54
CA GLY A 176 -5.89 -4.35 -23.56
C GLY A 176 -5.14 -5.59 -23.08
N PRO A 177 -4.01 -5.95 -23.71
CA PRO A 177 -3.42 -7.28 -23.60
C PRO A 177 -2.73 -7.57 -22.27
N ASN A 178 -2.47 -6.55 -21.46
CA ASN A 178 -1.73 -6.70 -20.21
C ASN A 178 -2.70 -6.91 -19.04
N PRO A 179 -2.51 -7.96 -18.22
CA PRO A 179 -3.23 -8.08 -16.97
C PRO A 179 -2.83 -6.99 -15.98
N PHE A 180 -3.78 -6.51 -15.17
CA PHE A 180 -3.50 -5.57 -14.07
C PHE A 180 -4.20 -5.98 -12.80
N ILE A 181 -3.58 -5.67 -11.66
CA ILE A 181 -4.22 -5.83 -10.35
C ILE A 181 -4.96 -4.54 -10.04
N GLN A 182 -6.27 -4.62 -9.83
CA GLN A 182 -7.06 -3.49 -9.37
C GLN A 182 -6.97 -3.38 -7.84
N ASP A 183 -6.74 -2.15 -7.34
CA ASP A 183 -6.76 -1.76 -5.92
C ASP A 183 -5.45 -2.07 -5.16
N SER A 184 -5.23 -3.31 -4.74
CA SER A 184 -4.12 -3.63 -3.82
C SER A 184 -3.56 -5.06 -3.90
N VAL A 185 -2.32 -5.22 -3.43
CA VAL A 185 -1.62 -6.51 -3.22
C VAL A 185 -1.11 -6.57 -1.79
N ILE A 186 -1.19 -7.75 -1.18
CA ILE A 186 -0.65 -8.06 0.14
C ILE A 186 0.58 -8.94 -0.05
N PHE A 187 1.74 -8.40 0.33
CA PHE A 187 3.00 -9.13 0.39
C PHE A 187 3.25 -9.62 1.80
N THR A 188 3.75 -10.84 1.92
CA THR A 188 4.24 -11.39 3.19
C THR A 188 5.69 -11.77 3.02
N LEU A 189 6.53 -11.19 3.88
CA LEU A 189 7.96 -11.46 3.98
C LEU A 189 8.21 -12.05 5.37
N SER A 190 8.85 -13.20 5.46
CA SER A 190 9.37 -13.67 6.75
C SER A 190 10.65 -12.91 7.07
N PHE A 191 10.88 -12.59 8.34
CA PHE A 191 12.13 -11.97 8.79
C PHE A 191 12.82 -12.76 9.89
N THR A 192 14.14 -12.60 9.96
CA THR A 192 14.96 -13.05 11.09
C THR A 192 15.68 -11.85 11.71
N GLY A 193 15.75 -11.82 13.04
CA GLY A 193 16.26 -10.68 13.80
C GLY A 193 15.16 -9.93 14.55
N ASP A 194 15.53 -8.79 15.12
CA ASP A 194 14.61 -7.88 15.80
C ASP A 194 14.17 -6.79 14.81
N LEU A 195 12.88 -6.76 14.49
CA LEU A 195 12.28 -5.78 13.58
C LEU A 195 11.35 -4.84 14.37
N SER A 196 11.57 -3.54 14.28
CA SER A 196 10.58 -2.52 14.65
C SER A 196 9.99 -1.87 13.41
N LEU A 197 8.70 -1.53 13.45
CA LEU A 197 8.08 -0.71 12.40
C LEU A 197 8.68 0.70 12.33
N ASP A 198 9.26 1.18 13.43
CA ASP A 198 9.94 2.49 13.48
C ASP A 198 11.27 2.50 12.70
N ASP A 199 11.80 1.32 12.33
CA ASP A 199 13.05 1.20 11.56
C ASP A 199 12.85 1.35 10.06
N ILE A 200 11.60 1.44 9.59
CA ILE A 200 11.26 1.59 8.17
C ILE A 200 11.45 3.05 7.74
N SER A 201 12.30 3.29 6.75
CA SER A 201 12.56 4.63 6.20
C SER A 201 12.58 4.64 4.67
N ASP A 202 12.81 5.83 4.10
CA ASP A 202 13.04 6.06 2.66
C ASP A 202 11.97 5.45 1.73
N VAL A 203 10.73 5.44 2.22
CA VAL A 203 9.60 4.85 1.50
C VAL A 203 9.29 5.67 0.25
N SER A 204 9.22 4.99 -0.90
CA SER A 204 8.80 5.60 -2.16
C SER A 204 8.03 4.63 -3.04
N PHE A 205 7.23 5.18 -3.94
CA PHE A 205 6.35 4.42 -4.84
C PHE A 205 6.75 4.69 -6.29
N GLN A 206 7.05 3.64 -7.05
CA GLN A 206 7.44 3.73 -8.45
C GLN A 206 6.28 3.42 -9.37
N TYR A 207 6.08 4.29 -10.35
CA TYR A 207 5.13 4.08 -11.42
C TYR A 207 5.85 3.75 -12.73
N GLY A 208 5.19 2.97 -13.59
CA GLY A 208 5.69 2.58 -14.89
C GLY A 208 6.78 1.50 -14.85
N THR A 209 7.51 1.30 -15.95
CA THR A 209 8.52 0.24 -16.10
C THR A 209 9.96 0.76 -16.09
N SER A 210 10.17 2.06 -15.91
CA SER A 210 11.48 2.71 -15.92
C SER A 210 11.72 3.51 -14.63
N PRO A 211 12.94 3.52 -14.08
CA PRO A 211 13.31 4.40 -12.98
C PRO A 211 13.20 5.91 -13.29
N SER A 212 13.09 6.28 -14.58
CA SER A 212 12.89 7.67 -15.01
C SER A 212 11.43 8.12 -14.97
N GLU A 213 10.49 7.19 -14.79
CA GLU A 213 9.06 7.48 -14.63
C GLU A 213 8.75 7.92 -13.19
N PRO A 214 7.52 8.43 -12.93
CA PRO A 214 7.22 9.05 -11.64
C PRO A 214 7.55 8.17 -10.44
N ASN A 215 8.35 8.71 -9.53
CA ASN A 215 8.62 8.14 -8.22
C ASN A 215 8.08 9.10 -7.15
N LEU A 216 7.14 8.62 -6.35
CA LEU A 216 6.54 9.40 -5.26
C LEU A 216 7.25 9.05 -3.96
N SER A 217 8.15 9.91 -3.51
CA SER A 217 8.77 9.75 -2.19
C SER A 217 7.82 10.23 -1.10
N VAL A 218 7.74 9.47 -0.01
CA VAL A 218 6.98 9.89 1.17
C VAL A 218 7.77 10.99 1.85
N VAL A 219 7.26 12.21 1.76
CA VAL A 219 7.83 13.32 2.52
C VAL A 219 7.17 13.24 3.90
N PRO A 220 7.93 13.02 5.00
CA PRO A 220 7.38 13.12 6.34
C PRO A 220 6.67 14.46 6.44
N GLU A 221 5.36 14.47 6.71
CA GLU A 221 4.62 15.73 6.83
C GLU A 221 5.41 16.62 7.78
N PRO A 222 5.94 17.76 7.31
CA PRO A 222 6.87 18.49 8.12
C PRO A 222 6.12 18.90 9.39
N ALA A 223 6.77 18.81 10.55
CA ALA A 223 6.24 19.26 11.84
C ALA A 223 5.63 20.67 11.80
N SER A 224 5.85 21.43 10.72
CA SER A 224 5.06 22.54 10.21
C SER A 224 3.53 22.42 10.36
N LEU A 225 2.89 21.27 10.13
CA LEU A 225 1.44 21.14 10.36
C LEU A 225 1.09 21.17 11.85
N SER A 226 1.90 20.51 12.68
CA SER A 226 1.81 20.59 14.14
C SER A 226 2.10 22.02 14.64
N LEU A 227 3.09 22.69 14.07
CA LEU A 227 3.44 24.10 14.35
C LEU A 227 2.34 25.07 13.89
N LEU A 228 1.66 24.81 12.77
CA LEU A 228 0.52 25.59 12.30
C LEU A 228 -0.67 25.42 13.26
N GLY A 229 -0.94 24.18 13.71
CA GLY A 229 -1.95 23.89 14.73
C GLY A 229 -1.65 24.63 16.05
N ILE A 230 -0.41 24.57 16.53
CA ILE A 230 0.05 25.30 17.72
C ILE A 230 -0.04 26.82 17.52
N GLY A 231 0.36 27.32 16.35
CA GLY A 231 0.29 28.75 16.01
C GLY A 231 -1.14 29.30 15.99
N ILE A 232 -2.09 28.54 15.45
CA ILE A 232 -3.52 28.86 15.46
C ILE A 232 -4.05 28.85 16.90
N ALA A 233 -3.69 27.84 17.71
CA ALA A 233 -4.08 27.77 19.11
C ALA A 233 -3.57 28.99 19.91
N PHE A 234 -2.30 29.38 19.74
CA PHE A 234 -1.72 30.58 20.36
C PHE A 234 -2.46 31.86 19.95
N MET A 235 -2.82 32.01 18.67
CA MET A 235 -3.58 33.17 18.19
C MET A 235 -5.01 33.21 18.76
N ALA A 236 -5.67 32.06 18.90
CA ALA A 236 -6.99 31.95 19.50
C ALA A 236 -6.98 32.34 20.99
N VAL A 237 -6.01 31.83 21.76
CA VAL A 237 -5.82 32.18 23.18
C VAL A 237 -5.55 33.67 23.34
N ARG A 238 -4.66 34.24 22.53
CA ARG A 238 -4.33 35.68 22.58
C ARG A 238 -5.54 36.56 22.26
N ARG A 239 -6.42 36.15 21.33
CA ARG A 239 -7.67 36.87 21.03
C ARG A 239 -8.69 36.76 22.17
N GLY A 240 -8.77 35.62 22.86
CA GLY A 240 -9.62 35.42 24.03
C GLY A 240 -9.23 36.32 25.22
N MET A 241 -7.93 36.49 25.46
CA MET A 241 -7.43 37.34 26.56
C MET A 241 -7.79 38.82 26.38
N LYS A 242 -7.79 39.34 25.14
CA LYS A 242 -8.19 40.74 24.87
C LYS A 242 -9.67 41.02 25.17
N LYS A 243 -10.56 40.02 25.05
CA LYS A 243 -11.99 40.19 25.36
C LYS A 243 -12.31 40.20 26.85
N ARG A 244 -11.40 39.72 27.71
CA ARG A 244 -11.57 39.68 29.17
C ARG A 244 -11.07 40.92 29.92
N SER A 245 -10.41 41.85 29.24
CA SER A 245 -9.81 43.04 29.87
C SER A 245 -10.72 44.29 29.87
N THR A 246 -11.99 44.17 29.48
CA THR A 246 -12.96 45.27 29.39
C THR A 246 -14.24 45.01 30.19
N MET A 247 -14.15 44.25 31.29
CA MET A 247 -15.20 44.12 32.30
C MET A 247 -14.67 44.56 33.66
#